data_AF-A0A2G0YUH1-F1
#
_entry.id   AF-A0A2G0YUH1-F1
#
_cell.length_a   1.000
_cell.length_b   1.000
_cell.length_c   1.000
_cell.angle_alpha   90.00
_cell.angle_beta   90.00
_cell.angle_gamma   90.00
#
_symmetry.space_group_name_H-M   'P 1'
#
loop_
_entity.id
_entity.type
_entity.pdbx_description
1 polymer ?
#
loop_
_entity_poly.entity_id
_entity_poly.type
_entity_poly.pdbx_seq_one_letter_code
_entity_poly.pdbx_strand_id
1 'polypeptide(L)'
;MDDVQQLGEMLRHYADSEAHKRQQFEVQSAHWTRKITELYGHIEQWLAPVKSDGLLAVRREAYVASGPSVPVETSTFKSEKLTIEIAGKPVEFVPEVMGVGGLIALSVMGLTAARYGSISLVLLPGSDDWLWKKTNGLKDPDTFAFDANFLALQLQSLIPRERG
;
A
#
# COMPACT_ATOMS: atom_id res chain seq x y z
N MET A 1 -45.09 12.78 -21.05
CA MET A 1 -43.63 12.89 -20.83
C MET A 1 -43.01 12.33 -22.08
N ASP A 2 -42.19 13.10 -22.78
CA ASP A 2 -41.56 12.67 -24.04
C ASP A 2 -40.34 11.80 -23.72
N ASP A 3 -40.24 10.61 -24.32
CA ASP A 3 -39.18 9.63 -24.07
C ASP A 3 -37.78 10.24 -24.29
N VAL A 4 -37.65 11.21 -25.20
CA VAL A 4 -36.41 11.95 -25.46
C VAL A 4 -36.02 12.85 -24.29
N GLN A 5 -36.99 13.47 -23.62
CA GLN A 5 -36.74 14.30 -22.43
C GLN A 5 -36.27 13.44 -21.26
N GLN A 6 -36.90 12.29 -21.04
CA GLN A 6 -36.49 11.34 -19.99
C GLN A 6 -35.08 10.78 -20.23
N LEU A 7 -34.73 10.45 -21.49
CA LEU A 7 -33.37 10.06 -21.84
C LEU A 7 -32.37 11.19 -21.55
N GLY A 8 -32.72 12.44 -21.88
CA GLY A 8 -31.90 13.61 -21.59
C GLY A 8 -31.62 13.81 -20.10
N GLU A 9 -32.61 13.59 -19.24
CA GLU A 9 -32.45 13.63 -17.77
C GLU A 9 -31.57 12.48 -17.27
N MET A 10 -31.80 11.25 -17.74
CA MET A 10 -30.98 10.09 -17.38
C MET A 10 -29.51 10.28 -17.76
N LEU A 11 -29.22 10.82 -18.95
CA LEU A 11 -27.85 11.06 -19.41
C LEU A 11 -27.15 12.15 -18.59
N ARG A 12 -27.86 13.20 -18.16
CA ARG A 12 -27.30 14.23 -17.26
C ARG A 12 -26.99 13.65 -15.88
N HIS A 13 -27.92 12.90 -15.30
CA HIS A 13 -27.68 12.22 -14.02
C HIS A 13 -26.50 11.24 -14.09
N TYR A 14 -26.36 10.52 -15.20
CA TYR A 14 -25.21 9.65 -15.42
C TYR A 14 -23.91 10.45 -15.52
N ALA A 15 -23.87 11.51 -16.34
CA ALA A 15 -22.69 12.36 -16.48
C ALA A 15 -22.26 13.00 -15.14
N ASP A 16 -23.22 13.51 -14.37
CA ASP A 16 -22.97 14.08 -13.04
C ASP A 16 -22.47 13.01 -12.07
N SER A 17 -23.01 11.78 -12.12
CA SER A 17 -22.52 10.65 -11.31
C SER A 17 -21.07 10.29 -11.66
N GLU A 18 -20.73 10.22 -12.94
CA GLU A 18 -19.36 9.91 -13.38
C GLU A 18 -18.38 11.04 -13.02
N ALA A 19 -18.80 12.31 -13.12
CA ALA A 19 -17.99 13.46 -12.69
C ALA A 19 -17.70 13.41 -11.18
N HIS A 20 -18.71 13.14 -10.36
CA HIS A 20 -18.53 12.98 -8.91
C HIS A 20 -17.60 11.82 -8.56
N LYS A 21 -17.73 10.66 -9.23
CA LYS A 21 -16.83 9.51 -9.03
C LYS A 21 -15.38 9.84 -9.38
N ARG A 22 -15.16 10.55 -10.50
CA ARG A 22 -13.81 10.99 -10.91
C ARG A 22 -13.20 11.93 -9.88
N GLN A 23 -13.94 12.94 -9.44
CA GLN A 23 -13.46 13.87 -8.43
C GLN A 23 -13.14 13.19 -7.09
N GLN A 24 -13.99 12.25 -6.65
CA GLN A 24 -13.73 11.45 -5.45
C GLN A 24 -12.47 10.60 -5.61
N PHE A 25 -12.30 9.95 -6.76
CA PHE A 25 -11.10 9.17 -7.06
C PHE A 25 -9.83 10.03 -7.06
N GLU A 26 -9.87 11.23 -7.63
CA GLU A 26 -8.72 12.16 -7.63
C GLU A 26 -8.34 12.60 -6.22
N VAL A 27 -9.32 13.01 -5.40
CA VAL A 27 -9.09 13.41 -3.99
C VAL A 27 -8.53 12.24 -3.18
N GLN A 28 -9.09 11.04 -3.35
CA GLN A 28 -8.60 9.83 -2.68
C GLN A 28 -7.19 9.46 -3.16
N SER A 29 -6.92 9.56 -4.46
CA SER A 29 -5.60 9.28 -5.03
C SER A 29 -4.55 10.22 -4.45
N ALA A 30 -4.82 11.53 -4.45
CA ALA A 30 -3.89 12.51 -3.87
C ALA A 30 -3.66 12.26 -2.37
N HIS A 31 -4.72 11.92 -1.62
CA HIS A 31 -4.62 11.55 -0.22
C HIS A 31 -3.68 10.35 -0.02
N TRP A 32 -3.89 9.26 -0.77
CA TRP A 32 -3.11 8.04 -0.65
C TRP A 32 -1.67 8.20 -1.12
N THR A 33 -1.42 8.91 -2.23
CA THR A 33 -0.06 9.25 -2.67
C THR A 33 0.69 9.95 -1.55
N ARG A 34 0.09 10.98 -0.94
CA ARG A 34 0.71 11.69 0.19
C ARG A 34 1.01 10.75 1.36
N LYS A 35 0.04 9.92 1.78
CA LYS A 35 0.22 9.00 2.92
C LYS A 35 1.30 7.96 2.68
N ILE A 36 1.45 7.46 1.45
CA ILE A 36 2.51 6.52 1.08
C ILE A 36 3.87 7.23 1.08
N THR A 37 3.97 8.41 0.49
CA THR A 37 5.21 9.20 0.46
C THR A 37 5.68 9.56 1.87
N GLU A 38 4.77 9.97 2.75
CA GLU A 38 5.03 10.26 4.18
C GLU A 38 5.57 9.02 4.89
N LEU A 39 4.88 7.89 4.77
CA LEU A 39 5.30 6.62 5.38
C LEU A 39 6.70 6.21 4.91
N TYR A 40 6.95 6.24 3.61
CA TYR A 40 8.26 5.90 3.07
C TYR A 40 9.35 6.88 3.55
N GLY A 41 8.99 8.16 3.75
CA GLY A 41 9.85 9.16 4.40
C GLY A 41 10.25 8.75 5.81
N HIS A 42 9.27 8.32 6.61
CA HIS A 42 9.53 7.81 7.95
C HIS A 42 10.41 6.56 7.91
N ILE A 43 10.14 5.59 7.03
CA ILE A 43 10.97 4.38 6.89
C ILE A 43 12.42 4.73 6.57
N GLU A 44 12.66 5.63 5.61
CA GLU A 44 14.02 6.07 5.28
C GLU A 44 14.71 6.76 6.45
N GLN A 45 13.99 7.59 7.20
CA GLN A 45 14.51 8.25 8.39
C GLN A 45 14.86 7.24 9.50
N TRP A 46 13.98 6.27 9.75
CA TRP A 46 14.19 5.22 10.75
C TRP A 46 15.41 4.36 10.43
N LEU A 47 15.63 4.07 9.13
CA LEU A 47 16.74 3.24 8.67
C LEU A 47 18.00 4.04 8.33
N ALA A 48 17.99 5.37 8.47
CA ALA A 48 19.12 6.22 8.12
C ALA A 48 20.46 5.80 8.77
N PRO A 49 20.51 5.44 10.07
CA PRO A 49 21.77 5.04 10.71
C PRO A 49 22.40 3.78 10.11
N VAL A 50 21.60 2.78 9.74
CA VAL A 50 22.10 1.52 9.16
C VAL A 50 22.33 1.63 7.65
N LYS A 51 21.61 2.54 6.99
CA LYS A 51 21.82 2.88 5.57
C LYS A 51 23.14 3.64 5.37
N SER A 52 23.49 4.59 6.24
CA SER A 52 24.75 5.35 6.14
C SER A 52 25.99 4.46 6.26
N ASP A 53 25.87 3.40 7.06
CA ASP A 53 26.95 2.43 7.28
C ASP A 53 27.04 1.37 6.17
N GLY A 54 26.18 1.46 5.15
CA GLY A 54 26.14 0.51 4.03
C GLY A 54 25.62 -0.88 4.40
N LEU A 55 24.96 -1.03 5.55
CA LEU A 55 24.45 -2.32 6.05
C LEU A 55 23.17 -2.77 5.33
N LEU A 56 22.43 -1.81 4.77
CA LEU A 56 21.27 -2.04 3.93
C LEU A 56 21.12 -0.95 2.87
N ALA A 57 20.30 -1.21 1.86
CA ALA A 57 19.89 -0.19 0.88
C ALA A 57 18.38 0.01 0.92
N VAL A 58 17.95 1.26 0.76
CA VAL A 58 16.53 1.62 0.59
C VAL A 58 16.38 2.34 -0.74
N ARG A 59 15.43 1.88 -1.56
CA ARG A 59 15.13 2.43 -2.89
C ARG A 59 13.64 2.68 -3.01
N ARG A 60 13.27 3.79 -3.65
CA ARG A 60 11.91 4.06 -4.11
C ARG A 60 11.90 4.12 -5.62
N GLU A 61 10.84 3.62 -6.22
CA GLU A 61 10.65 3.69 -7.66
C GLU A 61 9.18 3.92 -7.99
N ALA A 62 8.94 4.62 -9.10
CA ALA A 62 7.59 4.89 -9.58
C ALA A 62 6.84 3.57 -9.83
N TYR A 63 5.61 3.50 -9.37
CA TYR A 63 4.80 2.29 -9.44
C TYR A 63 3.35 2.63 -9.81
N VAL A 64 2.75 1.81 -10.68
CA VAL A 64 1.32 1.88 -10.97
C VAL A 64 0.64 0.83 -10.09
N ALA A 65 -0.06 1.31 -9.07
CA ALA A 65 -0.72 0.46 -8.11
C ALA A 65 -1.88 -0.30 -8.78
N SER A 66 -1.95 -1.60 -8.58
CA SER A 66 -3.03 -2.45 -9.11
C SER A 66 -3.45 -3.45 -8.05
N GLY A 67 -4.57 -4.14 -8.25
CA GLY A 67 -5.01 -5.17 -7.31
C GLY A 67 -6.04 -6.10 -7.94
N PRO A 68 -6.52 -7.11 -7.21
CA PRO A 68 -7.48 -8.09 -7.72
C PRO A 68 -8.75 -7.45 -8.30
N SER A 69 -9.14 -6.29 -7.77
CA SER A 69 -10.31 -5.53 -8.21
C SER A 69 -10.02 -4.52 -9.33
N VAL A 70 -8.74 -4.18 -9.56
CA VAL A 70 -8.31 -3.16 -10.52
C VAL A 70 -7.05 -3.65 -11.24
N PRO A 71 -7.20 -4.27 -12.43
CA PRO A 71 -6.07 -4.73 -13.24
C PRO A 71 -5.12 -3.60 -13.61
N VAL A 72 -3.82 -3.92 -13.76
CA VAL A 72 -2.76 -2.95 -14.06
C VAL A 72 -3.01 -2.19 -15.36
N GLU A 73 -3.61 -2.84 -16.36
CA GLU A 73 -3.95 -2.26 -17.66
C GLU A 73 -4.97 -1.13 -17.55
N THR A 74 -5.79 -1.16 -16.49
CA THR A 74 -6.87 -0.20 -16.24
C THR A 74 -6.58 0.75 -15.09
N SER A 75 -5.52 0.49 -14.32
CA SER A 75 -5.22 1.31 -13.15
C SER A 75 -4.58 2.64 -13.57
N THR A 76 -5.12 3.71 -13.02
CA THR A 76 -4.60 5.07 -13.18
C THR A 76 -3.89 5.58 -11.92
N PHE A 77 -3.89 4.82 -10.84
CA PHE A 77 -3.29 5.23 -9.58
C PHE A 77 -1.77 5.06 -9.61
N LYS A 78 -1.06 6.18 -9.80
CA LYS A 78 0.41 6.25 -9.81
C LYS A 78 0.93 6.66 -8.44
N SER A 79 1.86 5.89 -7.92
CA SER A 79 2.52 6.11 -6.63
C SER A 79 3.97 5.62 -6.72
N GLU A 80 4.53 5.19 -5.60
CA GLU A 80 5.87 4.62 -5.48
C GLU A 80 5.77 3.24 -4.82
N LYS A 81 6.71 2.34 -5.14
CA LYS A 81 7.02 1.19 -4.29
C LYS A 81 8.34 1.43 -3.57
N LEU A 82 8.51 0.85 -2.38
CA LEU A 82 9.73 0.92 -1.60
C LEU A 82 10.35 -0.46 -1.44
N THR A 83 11.64 -0.58 -1.71
CA THR A 83 12.43 -1.80 -1.56
C THR A 83 13.55 -1.58 -0.55
N ILE A 84 13.64 -2.47 0.44
CA ILE A 84 14.74 -2.56 1.41
C ILE A 84 15.56 -3.81 1.06
N GLU A 85 16.82 -3.63 0.73
CA GLU A 85 17.78 -4.72 0.51
C GLU A 85 18.58 -4.93 1.80
N ILE A 86 18.40 -6.08 2.47
CA ILE A 86 19.10 -6.41 3.72
C ILE A 86 19.63 -7.84 3.66
N ALA A 87 20.92 -8.03 3.94
CA ALA A 87 21.59 -9.34 3.91
C ALA A 87 21.32 -10.13 2.61
N GLY A 88 21.27 -9.44 1.46
CA GLY A 88 20.98 -10.02 0.14
C GLY A 88 19.55 -10.48 -0.08
N LYS A 89 18.61 -10.02 0.76
CA LYS A 89 17.17 -10.32 0.65
C LYS A 89 16.38 -9.02 0.45
N PRO A 90 15.52 -8.94 -0.57
CA PRO A 90 14.64 -7.80 -0.76
C PRO A 90 13.39 -7.92 0.12
N VAL A 91 13.00 -6.79 0.72
CA VAL A 91 11.69 -6.57 1.33
C VAL A 91 11.00 -5.44 0.57
N GLU A 92 9.85 -5.73 -0.02
CA GLU A 92 9.13 -4.77 -0.87
C GLU A 92 7.82 -4.34 -0.22
N PHE A 93 7.55 -3.04 -0.23
CA PHE A 93 6.28 -2.43 0.12
C PHE A 93 5.62 -1.97 -1.18
N VAL A 94 4.55 -2.65 -1.58
CA VAL A 94 3.92 -2.49 -2.89
C VAL A 94 2.49 -2.01 -2.72
N PRO A 95 2.12 -0.83 -3.24
CA PRO A 95 0.74 -0.36 -3.17
C PRO A 95 -0.22 -1.25 -3.95
N GLU A 96 -1.34 -1.61 -3.31
CA GLU A 96 -2.41 -2.42 -3.88
C GLU A 96 -3.75 -1.69 -3.78
N VAL A 97 -4.49 -1.67 -4.90
CA VAL A 97 -5.83 -1.06 -4.98
C VAL A 97 -6.87 -2.09 -4.54
N MET A 98 -7.60 -1.79 -3.46
CA MET A 98 -8.57 -2.74 -2.86
C MET A 98 -9.97 -2.68 -3.52
N GLY A 99 -10.20 -1.75 -4.46
CA GLY A 99 -11.44 -1.61 -5.22
C GLY A 99 -12.60 -0.95 -4.47
N VAL A 100 -12.89 -1.37 -3.23
CA VAL A 100 -13.99 -0.81 -2.43
C VAL A 100 -13.58 0.52 -1.79
N GLY A 101 -14.33 1.59 -2.08
CA GLY A 101 -14.15 2.91 -1.46
C GLY A 101 -12.85 3.63 -1.81
N GLY A 102 -12.09 3.15 -2.81
CA GLY A 102 -10.79 3.72 -3.18
C GLY A 102 -9.71 3.51 -2.12
N LEU A 103 -9.86 2.52 -1.22
CA LEU A 103 -8.85 2.19 -0.22
C LEU A 103 -7.60 1.59 -0.86
N ILE A 104 -6.45 2.01 -0.34
CA ILE A 104 -5.14 1.48 -0.72
C ILE A 104 -4.53 0.75 0.48
N ALA A 105 -3.94 -0.41 0.23
CA ALA A 105 -3.08 -1.11 1.17
C ALA A 105 -1.65 -1.17 0.61
N LEU A 106 -0.66 -1.43 1.45
CA LEU A 106 0.69 -1.77 0.98
C LEU A 106 0.96 -3.25 1.27
N SER A 107 1.07 -4.07 0.24
CA SER A 107 1.53 -5.45 0.37
C SER A 107 3.00 -5.46 0.77
N VAL A 108 3.36 -6.26 1.78
CA VAL A 108 4.74 -6.38 2.25
C VAL A 108 5.28 -7.76 1.90
N MET A 109 6.20 -7.80 0.92
CA MET A 109 6.80 -9.03 0.40
C MET A 109 8.19 -9.26 0.99
N GLY A 110 8.65 -10.51 1.00
CA GLY A 110 10.01 -10.88 1.46
C GLY A 110 10.13 -11.22 2.96
N LEU A 111 9.07 -11.07 3.75
CA LEU A 111 9.08 -11.33 5.20
C LEU A 111 8.28 -12.55 5.66
N THR A 112 7.49 -13.18 4.78
CA THR A 112 6.72 -14.38 5.08
C THR A 112 7.21 -15.56 4.26
N ALA A 113 7.51 -16.67 4.93
CA ALA A 113 7.78 -17.97 4.29
C ALA A 113 6.52 -18.85 4.19
N ALA A 114 5.39 -18.40 4.74
CA ALA A 114 4.17 -19.19 4.80
C ALA A 114 3.43 -19.19 3.46
N ARG A 115 3.13 -20.38 2.93
CA ARG A 115 2.44 -20.60 1.64
C ARG A 115 1.11 -19.85 1.48
N TYR A 116 0.43 -19.55 2.60
CA TYR A 116 -0.85 -18.84 2.63
C TYR A 116 -0.83 -17.60 3.54
N GLY A 117 0.37 -17.14 3.91
CA GLY A 117 0.53 -15.97 4.76
C GLY A 117 0.72 -14.71 3.92
N SER A 118 -0.01 -13.63 4.23
CA SER A 118 0.20 -12.31 3.65
C SER A 118 0.43 -11.28 4.74
N ILE A 119 1.22 -10.26 4.41
CA ILE A 119 1.46 -9.10 5.25
C ILE A 119 1.06 -7.88 4.44
N SER A 120 0.34 -6.96 5.07
CA SER A 120 0.02 -5.66 4.48
C SER A 120 0.08 -4.55 5.51
N LEU A 121 0.45 -3.34 5.10
CA LEU A 121 0.15 -2.14 5.85
C LEU A 121 -1.21 -1.59 5.42
N VAL A 122 -2.04 -1.26 6.40
CA VAL A 122 -3.35 -0.64 6.20
C VAL A 122 -3.46 0.62 7.04
N LEU A 123 -4.09 1.65 6.48
CA LEU A 123 -4.43 2.87 7.20
C LEU A 123 -5.95 2.86 7.46
N LEU A 124 -6.36 2.96 8.71
CA LEU A 124 -7.77 3.02 9.04
C LEU A 124 -8.36 4.39 8.67
N PRO A 125 -9.62 4.48 8.21
CA PRO A 125 -10.26 5.76 7.94
C PRO A 125 -10.21 6.69 9.17
N GLY A 126 -9.69 7.90 8.98
CA GLY A 126 -9.55 8.90 10.04
C GLY A 126 -8.36 8.68 10.99
N SER A 127 -7.52 7.67 10.74
CA SER A 127 -6.25 7.48 11.46
C SER A 127 -5.08 7.99 10.61
N ASP A 128 -4.02 8.43 11.29
CA ASP A 128 -2.73 8.73 10.68
C ASP A 128 -1.71 7.60 10.85
N ASP A 129 -2.04 6.58 11.64
CA ASP A 129 -1.13 5.50 12.00
C ASP A 129 -1.33 4.27 11.11
N TRP A 130 -0.25 3.87 10.44
CA TRP A 130 -0.23 2.65 9.66
C TRP A 130 -0.23 1.43 10.57
N LEU A 131 -1.04 0.44 10.21
CA LEU A 131 -1.15 -0.82 10.93
C LEU A 131 -0.57 -1.95 10.10
N TRP A 132 0.31 -2.73 10.72
CA TRP A 132 0.81 -3.98 10.18
C TRP A 132 -0.21 -5.09 10.39
N LYS A 133 -0.75 -5.60 9.29
CA LYS A 133 -1.73 -6.68 9.28
C LYS A 133 -1.10 -7.94 8.74
N LYS A 134 -1.11 -9.02 9.51
CA LYS A 134 -0.64 -10.35 9.12
C LYS A 134 -1.80 -11.33 9.05
N THR A 135 -2.02 -11.92 7.88
CA THR A 135 -3.08 -12.91 7.66
C THR A 135 -2.45 -14.28 7.45
N ASN A 136 -2.95 -15.32 8.11
CA ASN A 136 -2.45 -16.70 8.00
C ASN A 136 -3.47 -17.67 7.35
N GLY A 137 -4.36 -17.16 6.50
CA GLY A 137 -5.29 -17.94 5.67
C GLY A 137 -6.54 -18.52 6.36
N LEU A 138 -6.54 -18.73 7.68
CA LEU A 138 -7.64 -19.42 8.39
C LEU A 138 -8.09 -18.77 9.72
N LYS A 139 -7.44 -17.68 10.15
CA LYS A 139 -7.74 -16.96 11.40
C LYS A 139 -7.90 -15.47 11.13
N ASP A 140 -8.53 -14.78 12.08
CA ASP A 140 -8.51 -13.33 12.12
C ASP A 140 -7.07 -12.81 12.03
N PRO A 141 -6.86 -11.73 11.28
CA PRO A 141 -5.52 -11.20 11.04
C PRO A 141 -4.96 -10.51 12.29
N ASP A 142 -3.71 -10.82 12.62
CA ASP A 142 -3.00 -10.13 13.68
C ASP A 142 -2.66 -8.71 13.22
N THR A 143 -2.95 -7.71 14.06
CA THR A 143 -2.73 -6.29 13.73
C THR A 143 -1.83 -5.64 14.77
N PHE A 144 -0.80 -4.93 14.30
CA PHE A 144 0.17 -4.23 15.14
C PHE A 144 0.37 -2.80 14.66
N ALA A 145 0.73 -1.89 15.56
CA ALA A 145 1.19 -0.56 15.15
C ALA A 145 2.48 -0.69 14.34
N PHE A 146 2.58 0.07 13.25
CA PHE A 146 3.79 0.08 12.42
C PHE A 146 4.67 1.28 12.74
N ASP A 147 5.72 1.04 13.53
CA ASP A 147 6.72 2.03 13.91
C ASP A 147 8.16 1.53 13.62
N ALA A 148 9.16 2.38 13.94
CA ALA A 148 10.56 2.10 13.73
C ALA A 148 11.04 0.82 14.43
N ASN A 149 10.61 0.59 15.67
CA ASN A 149 11.04 -0.56 16.47
C ASN A 149 10.44 -1.84 15.89
N PHE A 150 9.16 -1.79 15.52
CA PHE A 150 8.48 -2.91 14.91
C PHE A 150 9.14 -3.28 13.57
N LEU A 151 9.42 -2.30 12.71
CA LEU A 151 10.14 -2.53 11.45
C LEU A 151 11.51 -3.17 11.69
N ALA A 152 12.29 -2.66 12.64
CA ALA A 152 13.60 -3.22 12.97
C ALA A 152 13.49 -4.70 13.40
N LEU A 153 12.50 -5.05 14.23
CA LEU A 153 12.24 -6.44 14.62
C LEU A 153 11.92 -7.33 13.42
N GLN A 154 11.12 -6.85 12.47
CA GLN A 154 10.81 -7.62 11.26
C GLN A 154 12.07 -7.85 10.40
N LEU A 155 12.88 -6.81 10.19
CA LEU A 155 14.10 -6.90 9.37
C LEU A 155 15.17 -7.80 10.01
N GLN A 156 15.30 -7.79 11.34
CA GLN A 156 16.23 -8.68 12.06
C GLN A 156 15.97 -10.16 11.80
N SER A 157 14.72 -10.55 11.55
CA SER A 157 14.36 -11.95 11.24
C SER A 157 14.99 -12.47 9.94
N LEU A 158 15.43 -11.58 9.06
CA LEU A 158 16.05 -11.92 7.78
C LEU A 158 17.55 -12.16 7.87
N ILE A 159 18.20 -11.66 8.92
CA ILE A 159 19.64 -11.80 9.13
C ILE A 159 19.94 -13.27 9.49
N PRO A 160 20.83 -13.95 8.74
CA PRO A 160 21.24 -15.31 9.09
C PRO A 160 21.80 -15.36 10.51
N ARG A 161 21.26 -16.24 11.35
CA ARG A 161 21.86 -16.55 12.65
C ARG A 161 23.00 -17.53 12.42
N GLU A 162 24.18 -17.24 12.96
CA GLU A 162 25.26 -18.22 13.02
C GLU A 162 24.74 -19.44 13.78
N ARG A 163 24.62 -20.56 13.08
CA ARG A 163 24.45 -21.87 13.72
C ARG A 163 25.83 -22.31 14.15
N GLY A 164 26.24 -21.88 15.35
CA GLY A 164 27.35 -22.49 16.08
C GLY A 164 27.01 -23.90 16.52
#